data_AF-A0A327V709-F1
#
_entry.id   AF-A0A327V709-F1
#
_cell.length_a   1.000
_cell.length_b   1.000
_cell.length_c   1.000
_cell.angle_alpha   90.00
_cell.angle_beta   90.00
_cell.angle_gamma   90.00
#
_symmetry.space_group_name_H-M   'P 1'
#
loop_
_entity.id
_entity.type
_entity.pdbx_description
1 polymer ?
#
loop_
_entity_poly.entity_id
_entity_poly.type
_entity_poly.pdbx_seq_one_letter_code
_entity_poly.pdbx_strand_id
1 'polypeptide(L)'
;MTAPSYTICRRNGCTLARTRRTQPDGKSRLSSHCSQACIVWDQRAKRALAEGSGDEANELLRLAVKLDARTHPGQTVPGIFVDTRRKAA
;
A
#
# COMPACT_ATOMS: atom_id res chain seq x y z
N MET A 1 -14.84 13.33 -11.67
CA MET A 1 -15.76 12.39 -11.00
C MET A 1 -15.05 11.83 -9.78
N THR A 2 -15.50 12.19 -8.57
CA THR A 2 -14.91 11.70 -7.31
C THR A 2 -15.41 10.27 -7.06
N ALA A 3 -14.50 9.30 -6.98
CA ALA A 3 -14.88 7.92 -6.69
C ALA A 3 -15.52 7.85 -5.29
N PRO A 4 -16.63 7.11 -5.10
CA PRO A 4 -17.29 7.04 -3.80
C PRO A 4 -16.34 6.49 -2.73
N SER A 5 -16.45 6.96 -1.48
CA SER A 5 -15.47 6.69 -0.41
C SER A 5 -15.19 5.20 -0.19
N TYR A 6 -16.20 4.34 -0.35
CA TYR A 6 -16.04 2.89 -0.25
C TYR A 6 -15.21 2.31 -1.40
N THR A 7 -14.96 3.01 -2.49
CA THR A 7 -14.09 2.55 -3.59
C THR A 7 -12.66 3.03 -3.46
N ILE A 8 -12.33 3.87 -2.47
CA ILE A 8 -10.99 4.39 -2.25
C ILE A 8 -10.11 3.35 -1.54
N CYS A 9 -8.82 3.36 -1.85
CA CYS A 9 -7.81 2.52 -1.21
C CYS A 9 -7.84 2.68 0.32
N ARG A 10 -7.71 1.55 1.04
CA ARG A 10 -7.69 1.55 2.50
C ARG A 10 -6.37 1.99 3.13
N ARG A 11 -5.29 2.14 2.36
CA ARG A 11 -4.05 2.73 2.87
C ARG A 11 -4.31 4.19 3.25
N ASN A 12 -4.03 4.55 4.50
CA ASN A 12 -4.11 5.93 4.96
C ASN A 12 -3.31 6.86 4.02
N GLY A 13 -3.93 7.98 3.63
CA GLY A 13 -3.37 8.96 2.69
C GLY A 13 -3.62 8.66 1.21
N CYS A 14 -3.92 7.41 0.83
CA CYS A 14 -4.10 7.06 -0.57
C CYS A 14 -5.46 7.47 -1.13
N THR A 15 -5.46 8.18 -2.26
CA THR A 15 -6.67 8.66 -2.93
C THR A 15 -7.11 7.79 -4.12
N LEU A 16 -6.30 6.79 -4.49
CA LEU A 16 -6.55 5.94 -5.66
C LEU A 16 -7.68 4.93 -5.40
N ALA A 17 -8.42 4.59 -6.46
CA ALA A 17 -9.50 3.61 -6.39
C ALA A 17 -8.98 2.16 -6.21
N ARG A 18 -9.76 1.34 -5.52
CA ARG A 18 -9.53 -0.10 -5.33
C ARG A 18 -9.74 -0.83 -6.65
N THR A 19 -8.86 -1.77 -6.92
CA THR A 19 -8.95 -2.61 -8.12
C THR A 19 -10.04 -3.66 -7.95
N ARG A 20 -10.74 -3.98 -9.04
CA ARG A 20 -11.67 -5.11 -9.07
C ARG A 20 -10.93 -6.33 -9.64
N ARG A 21 -11.12 -7.49 -9.01
CA ARG A 21 -10.64 -8.77 -9.55
C ARG A 21 -11.84 -9.65 -9.86
N THR A 22 -11.83 -10.22 -11.05
CA THR A 22 -12.78 -11.26 -11.44
C THR A 22 -12.39 -12.56 -10.73
N GLN A 23 -13.36 -13.17 -10.07
CA GLN A 23 -13.22 -14.46 -9.40
C GLN A 23 -13.52 -15.61 -10.38
N PRO A 24 -13.07 -16.84 -10.10
CA PRO A 24 -13.31 -17.99 -10.96
C PRO A 24 -14.81 -18.30 -11.18
N ASP A 25 -15.69 -17.88 -10.26
CA ASP A 25 -17.14 -18.02 -10.34
C ASP A 25 -17.81 -16.91 -11.19
N GLY A 26 -17.02 -16.07 -11.87
CA GLY A 26 -17.49 -14.95 -12.69
C GLY A 26 -17.87 -13.71 -11.89
N LYS A 27 -17.85 -13.74 -10.55
CA LYS A 27 -18.17 -12.56 -9.73
C LYS A 27 -16.99 -11.59 -9.67
N SER A 28 -17.28 -10.30 -9.49
CA SER A 28 -16.26 -9.27 -9.32
C SER A 28 -16.13 -8.91 -7.84
N ARG A 29 -14.93 -9.08 -7.27
CA ARG A 29 -14.62 -8.68 -5.90
C ARG A 29 -13.72 -7.46 -5.88
N LEU A 30 -14.09 -6.47 -5.08
CA LEU A 30 -13.27 -5.30 -4.83
C LEU A 30 -12.10 -5.69 -3.91
N SER A 31 -10.87 -5.39 -4.31
CA SER A 31 -9.69 -5.58 -3.48
C SER A 31 -9.72 -4.69 -2.23
N SER A 32 -8.90 -4.98 -1.22
CA SER A 32 -8.82 -4.15 -0.01
C SER A 32 -8.06 -2.84 -0.25
N HIS A 33 -7.08 -2.85 -1.16
CA HIS A 33 -6.20 -1.73 -1.48
C HIS A 33 -6.07 -1.55 -2.99
N CYS A 34 -5.69 -0.36 -3.46
CA CYS A 34 -5.51 -0.13 -4.90
C CYS A 34 -4.39 -0.98 -5.52
N SER A 35 -3.32 -1.27 -4.78
CA SER A 35 -2.15 -2.00 -5.27
C SER A 35 -1.47 -2.82 -4.18
N GLN A 36 -0.65 -3.79 -4.59
CA GLN A 36 0.18 -4.59 -3.68
C GLN A 36 1.15 -3.73 -2.87
N ALA A 37 1.68 -2.66 -3.46
CA ALA A 37 2.56 -1.72 -2.78
C ALA A 37 1.89 -1.06 -1.57
N CYS A 38 0.61 -0.69 -1.69
CA CYS A 38 -0.17 -0.16 -0.55
C CYS A 38 -0.40 -1.19 0.55
N ILE A 39 -0.56 -2.47 0.19
CA ILE A 39 -0.73 -3.57 1.16
C ILE A 39 0.57 -3.74 1.95
N VAL A 40 1.70 -3.83 1.25
CA VAL A 40 3.02 -4.02 1.88
C VAL A 40 3.37 -2.84 2.78
N TRP A 41 3.10 -1.61 2.32
CA TRP A 41 3.29 -0.43 3.14
C TRP A 41 2.48 -0.48 4.44
N ASP A 42 1.18 -0.77 4.36
CA ASP A 42 0.28 -0.81 5.53
C ASP A 42 0.69 -1.89 6.54
N GLN A 43 1.12 -3.05 6.05
CA GLN A 43 1.66 -4.13 6.89
C GLN A 43 2.95 -3.71 7.60
N ARG A 44 3.90 -3.11 6.88
CA ARG A 44 5.16 -2.61 7.46
C ARG A 44 4.90 -1.50 8.47
N ALA A 45 3.97 -0.58 8.20
CA ALA A 45 3.61 0.49 9.12
C ALA A 45 3.01 -0.05 10.43
N LYS A 46 2.08 -1.01 10.34
CA LYS A 46 1.52 -1.67 11.52
C LYS A 46 2.59 -2.39 12.34
N ARG A 47 3.52 -3.07 11.66
CA ARG A 47 4.64 -3.75 12.31
C ARG A 47 5.59 -2.77 12.99
N ALA A 48 6.01 -1.71 12.30
CA ALA A 48 6.89 -0.69 12.84
C ALA A 48 6.30 0.00 14.08
N LEU A 49 4.98 0.27 14.05
CA LEU A 49 4.26 0.80 15.22
C LEU A 49 4.23 -0.19 16.38
N ALA A 50 3.97 -1.48 16.10
CA ALA A 50 3.93 -2.52 17.14
C ALA A 50 5.32 -2.78 17.76
N GLU A 51 6.37 -2.72 16.96
CA GLU A 51 7.77 -2.94 17.38
C GLU A 51 8.45 -1.66 17.91
N GLY A 52 7.83 -0.48 17.77
CA GLY A 52 8.42 0.81 18.15
C GLY A 52 9.64 1.21 17.29
N SER A 53 9.76 0.69 16.07
CA SER A 53 10.93 0.91 15.21
C SER A 53 10.88 2.29 14.54
N GLY A 54 11.59 3.25 15.12
CA GLY A 54 11.67 4.63 14.60
C GLY A 54 12.31 4.73 13.22
N ASP A 55 13.35 3.93 12.95
CA ASP A 55 14.02 3.92 11.64
C ASP A 55 13.11 3.42 10.52
N GLU A 56 12.37 2.34 10.79
CA GLU A 56 11.40 1.80 9.83
C GLU A 56 10.22 2.76 9.64
N ALA A 57 9.75 3.40 10.72
CA ALA A 57 8.71 4.43 10.62
C ALA A 57 9.16 5.61 9.73
N ASN A 58 10.40 6.10 9.91
CA ASN A 58 10.97 7.17 9.09
C ASN A 58 11.07 6.76 7.61
N GLU A 59 11.49 5.53 7.31
CA GLU A 59 11.55 5.06 5.92
C GLU A 59 10.15 4.93 5.31
N LEU A 60 9.17 4.45 6.09
CA LEU A 60 7.79 4.35 5.64
C LEU A 60 7.16 5.71 5.36
N LEU A 61 7.52 6.77 6.10
CA LEU A 61 7.10 8.13 5.77
C LEU A 61 7.64 8.57 4.40
N ARG A 62 8.91 8.30 4.09
CA ARG A 62 9.48 8.58 2.76
C ARG A 62 8.79 7.79 1.65
N LEU A 63 8.47 6.53 1.91
CA LEU A 63 7.74 5.68 0.96
C LEU A 63 6.29 6.13 0.79
N ALA A 64 5.65 6.66 1.83
CA ALA A 64 4.29 7.19 1.76
C ALA A 64 4.21 8.32 0.74
N VAL A 65 5.11 9.30 0.81
CA VAL A 65 5.19 10.42 -0.14
C VAL A 65 5.28 9.91 -1.58
N LYS A 66 6.14 8.92 -1.85
CA LYS A 66 6.27 8.32 -3.19
C LYS A 66 5.00 7.57 -3.63
N LEU A 67 4.33 6.89 -2.70
CA LEU A 67 3.08 6.17 -2.98
C LEU A 67 1.91 7.13 -3.23
N ASP A 68 1.88 8.26 -2.54
CA ASP A 68 0.88 9.32 -2.64
C ASP A 68 1.03 10.15 -3.92
N ALA A 69 2.26 10.33 -4.41
CA ALA A 69 2.53 11.01 -5.68
C ALA A 69 2.06 10.23 -6.92
N ARG A 70 1.62 8.97 -6.75
CA ARG A 70 1.18 8.14 -7.88
C ARG A 70 -0.16 8.60 -8.41
N THR A 71 -0.27 8.62 -9.73
CA THR A 71 -1.52 8.88 -10.44
C THR A 71 -2.25 7.60 -10.84
N HIS A 72 -1.56 6.45 -10.78
CA HIS A 72 -2.12 5.16 -11.17
C HIS A 72 -1.70 4.03 -10.20
N PRO A 73 -2.61 3.08 -9.85
CA PRO A 73 -2.29 2.00 -8.91
C PRO A 73 -1.12 1.10 -9.32
N GLY A 74 -0.92 0.93 -10.64
CA GLY A 74 0.14 0.10 -11.22
C GLY A 74 1.52 0.78 -11.32
N GLN A 75 1.66 2.06 -10.95
CA GLN A 75 2.97 2.70 -10.93
C GLN A 75 3.85 2.08 -9.84
N THR A 76 5.05 1.67 -10.23
CA THR A 76 6.07 1.08 -9.36
C THR A 76 6.66 2.14 -8.43
N VAL A 77 6.81 1.79 -7.16
CA VAL A 77 7.54 2.62 -6.18
C VAL A 77 8.84 1.92 -5.80
N PRO A 78 10.01 2.47 -6.15
CA PRO A 78 11.28 1.92 -5.74
C PRO A 78 11.40 1.85 -4.21
N GLY A 79 11.92 0.74 -3.69
CA GLY A 79 12.13 0.55 -2.25
C GLY A 79 10.91 0.07 -1.46
N ILE A 80 9.76 -0.18 -2.09
CA ILE A 80 8.59 -0.68 -1.35
C ILE A 80 8.69 -2.18 -1.02
N PHE A 81 9.28 -2.96 -1.94
CA PHE A 81 9.40 -4.42 -1.85
C PHE A 81 10.79 -4.89 -1.38
N VAL A 82 11.57 -4.03 -0.69
CA VAL A 82 12.87 -4.48 -0.16
C VAL A 82 12.64 -5.56 0.88
N ASP A 83 13.36 -6.66 0.73
CA ASP A 83 13.34 -7.77 1.68
C ASP A 83 14.03 -7.32 2.97
N THR A 84 13.24 -6.97 4.00
CA THR A 84 13.75 -6.52 5.30
C THR A 84 14.45 -7.64 6.07
N ARG A 85 14.51 -8.88 5.55
CA ARG A 85 15.24 -9.99 6.20
C ARG A 85 16.76 -9.91 6.07
N ARG A 86 17.30 -8.98 5.28
CA ARG A 86 18.75 -8.90 4.99
C ARG A 86 19.56 -7.95 5.89
N LYS A 87 19.03 -7.51 7.03
CA LYS A 87 19.76 -6.73 8.05
C LYS A 87 19.89 -7.49 9.38
N ALA A 88 20.41 -8.72 9.30
CA ALA A 88 20.98 -9.44 10.43
C ALA A 88 22.31 -10.04 9.95
N ALA A 89 23.35 -9.23 9.93
CA ALA A 89 24.74 -9.63 9.73
C ALA A 89 25.60 -8.77 10.66
#